data_AF-A0A966EE31-F1
#
_entry.id   AF-A0A966EE31-F1
#
_cell.length_a   1.000
_cell.length_b   1.000
_cell.length_c   1.000
_cell.angle_alpha   90.00
_cell.angle_beta   90.00
_cell.angle_gamma   90.00
#
_symmetry.space_group_name_H-M   'P 1'
#
loop_
_entity.id
_entity.type
_entity.pdbx_description
1 polymer ?
#
loop_
_entity_poly.entity_id
_entity_poly.type
_entity_poly.pdbx_seq_one_letter_code
_entity_poly.pdbx_strand_id
1 'polypeptide(L)'
;MTLTSETAGIDTDPAREENIMSAPSLPQPVRHLVGQPPSVTTASIRDAGGYALYAEGDLGAIHVFAHRMLDEGRIRLGHRVLGRWLAHRSGRGHHWVHVQWHMAIFDLELNRWQEALARFQRHVQPYAFATDDALPDAPSLLWRLRLAAPSWIDLPWHEAYETARRCMRRTRDPYVQLHNLLALAGVGDLASLDRWLVDAPSLDGNHAGSLLWSMAQGLRAYAAGAYAQAALHFGEAVPRIALIGGSRAQNSLFERLHESAIEHAEATLQFHNDRLAA
;
A
#
# COMPACT_ATOMS: atom_id res chain seq x y z
N MET A 1 50.82 15.66 -39.89
CA MET A 1 49.85 15.33 -40.95
C MET A 1 48.51 15.87 -40.45
N THR A 2 48.00 16.85 -41.19
CA THR A 2 46.79 17.69 -41.06
C THR A 2 45.54 16.92 -40.61
N LEU A 3 44.57 17.50 -39.87
CA LEU A 3 43.54 18.47 -40.32
C LEU A 3 42.84 19.06 -39.05
N THR A 4 42.98 20.36 -38.75
CA THR A 4 42.07 21.49 -39.04
C THR A 4 40.72 21.50 -38.30
N SER A 5 40.62 22.48 -37.40
CA SER A 5 39.43 23.08 -36.80
C SER A 5 38.62 23.91 -37.81
N GLU A 6 37.30 23.92 -37.70
CA GLU A 6 36.50 25.05 -38.19
C GLU A 6 35.19 25.18 -37.41
N THR A 7 34.93 26.42 -37.00
CA THR A 7 33.77 26.90 -36.24
C THR A 7 32.81 27.67 -37.15
N ALA A 8 31.56 27.76 -36.68
CA ALA A 8 30.57 28.80 -36.93
C ALA A 8 29.56 28.59 -38.06
N GLY A 9 28.30 28.92 -37.74
CA GLY A 9 27.17 28.97 -38.67
C GLY A 9 25.83 28.93 -37.95
N ILE A 10 25.52 29.97 -37.17
CA ILE A 10 24.13 30.28 -36.78
C ILE A 10 23.49 30.88 -38.03
N ASP A 11 22.48 30.21 -38.58
CA ASP A 11 21.66 30.73 -39.67
C ASP A 11 20.27 31.09 -39.14
N THR A 12 20.02 32.40 -39.12
CA THR A 12 18.75 33.02 -38.79
C THR A 12 18.13 33.50 -40.10
N ASP A 13 17.19 32.72 -40.65
CA ASP A 13 16.39 33.14 -41.82
C ASP A 13 14.94 33.46 -41.38
N PRO A 14 14.53 34.75 -41.36
CA PRO A 14 13.24 35.20 -40.89
C PRO A 14 12.20 35.38 -42.03
N ALA A 15 12.03 34.39 -42.92
CA ALA A 15 11.15 34.54 -44.10
C ALA A 15 10.38 33.27 -44.52
N ARG A 16 9.89 32.46 -43.58
CA ARG A 16 8.99 31.32 -43.89
C ARG A 16 7.76 31.17 -42.98
N GLU A 17 7.14 32.29 -42.60
CA GLU A 17 5.81 32.28 -41.96
C GLU A 17 4.92 33.33 -42.61
N GLU A 18 4.35 33.02 -43.78
CA GLU A 18 3.20 33.75 -44.30
C GLU A 18 2.50 32.91 -45.38
N ASN A 19 1.74 31.89 -44.96
CA ASN A 19 0.40 31.63 -45.48
C ASN A 19 -0.25 30.45 -44.74
N ILE A 20 -1.58 30.47 -44.68
CA ILE A 20 -2.49 29.45 -44.11
C ILE A 20 -2.77 29.61 -42.61
N MET A 21 -3.75 30.45 -42.28
CA MET A 21 -4.91 30.06 -41.46
C MET A 21 -5.94 31.20 -41.44
N SER A 22 -6.94 31.11 -42.31
CA SER A 22 -8.22 31.78 -42.07
C SER A 22 -8.83 31.20 -40.79
N ALA A 23 -9.04 32.03 -39.79
CA ALA A 23 -9.70 31.63 -38.54
C ALA A 23 -11.15 31.19 -38.83
N PRO A 24 -11.61 30.03 -38.33
CA PRO A 24 -13.03 29.72 -38.34
C PRO A 24 -13.76 30.61 -37.32
N SER A 25 -14.82 31.27 -37.77
CA SER A 25 -15.72 32.07 -36.94
C SER A 25 -16.27 31.26 -35.76
N LEU A 26 -16.22 31.84 -34.56
CA LEU A 26 -16.82 31.27 -33.34
C LEU A 26 -18.34 31.12 -33.50
N PRO A 27 -18.94 29.96 -33.19
CA PRO A 27 -20.40 29.86 -33.16
C PRO A 27 -20.99 30.65 -31.98
N GLN A 28 -22.07 31.38 -32.25
CA GLN A 28 -22.87 32.12 -31.27
C GLN A 28 -23.46 31.19 -30.20
N PRO A 29 -23.70 31.66 -28.96
CA PRO A 29 -24.15 30.80 -27.87
C PRO A 29 -25.61 30.40 -28.05
N VAL A 30 -25.86 29.10 -28.22
CA VAL A 30 -27.20 28.51 -28.16
C VAL A 30 -27.58 28.31 -26.69
N ARG A 31 -28.65 28.98 -26.25
CA ARG A 31 -29.27 28.73 -24.93
C ARG A 31 -30.26 27.56 -25.04
N HIS A 32 -30.27 26.73 -23.98
CA HIS A 32 -31.09 25.53 -23.71
C HIS A 32 -30.62 24.25 -24.44
N LEU A 33 -30.48 23.07 -23.84
CA LEU A 33 -30.98 22.46 -22.60
C LEU A 33 -29.82 21.95 -21.73
N VAL A 34 -30.02 21.95 -20.41
CA VAL A 34 -29.17 21.20 -19.46
C VAL A 34 -29.30 19.70 -19.75
N GLY A 35 -28.40 19.18 -20.59
CA GLY A 35 -28.13 17.75 -20.66
C GLY A 35 -27.23 17.37 -19.49
N GLN A 36 -27.64 16.38 -18.69
CA GLN A 36 -26.75 15.70 -17.75
C GLN A 36 -25.45 15.32 -18.47
N PRO A 37 -24.27 15.46 -17.83
CA PRO A 37 -23.06 14.89 -18.39
C PRO A 37 -23.29 13.39 -18.62
N PRO A 38 -22.77 12.81 -19.72
CA PRO A 38 -22.89 11.38 -19.95
C PRO A 38 -22.38 10.67 -18.69
N SER A 39 -23.23 9.83 -18.11
CA SER A 39 -22.88 8.92 -17.04
C SER A 39 -21.76 8.04 -17.57
N VAL A 40 -20.51 8.39 -17.23
CA VAL A 40 -19.38 7.48 -17.33
C VAL A 40 -19.77 6.31 -16.46
N THR A 41 -20.27 5.26 -17.10
CA THR A 41 -20.51 3.98 -16.47
C THR A 41 -19.13 3.52 -16.03
N THR A 42 -18.92 3.48 -14.72
CA THR A 42 -17.68 3.08 -14.05
C THR A 42 -17.35 1.66 -14.47
N ALA A 43 -16.71 1.49 -15.63
CA ALA A 43 -16.04 0.25 -15.95
C ALA A 43 -15.08 0.01 -14.79
N SER A 44 -15.31 -1.04 -14.01
CA SER A 44 -14.57 -1.29 -12.76
C SER A 44 -13.09 -1.39 -13.10
N ILE A 45 -12.32 -0.33 -12.86
CA ILE A 45 -10.87 -0.38 -13.02
C ILE A 45 -10.38 -1.38 -11.98
N ARG A 46 -9.57 -2.34 -12.43
CA ARG A 46 -9.04 -3.41 -11.60
C ARG A 46 -7.52 -3.38 -11.60
N ASP A 47 -6.91 -3.76 -10.48
CA ASP A 47 -5.48 -4.02 -10.41
C ASP A 47 -5.13 -5.36 -11.12
N ALA A 48 -3.83 -5.70 -11.19
CA ALA A 48 -3.39 -6.95 -11.81
C ALA A 48 -3.95 -8.22 -11.12
N GLY A 49 -4.40 -8.10 -9.87
CA GLY A 49 -5.07 -9.18 -9.13
C GLY A 49 -6.59 -9.26 -9.39
N GLY A 50 -7.15 -8.35 -10.18
CA GLY A 50 -8.58 -8.30 -10.48
C GLY A 50 -9.40 -7.53 -9.45
N TYR A 51 -8.79 -6.79 -8.52
CA TYR A 51 -9.49 -6.06 -7.45
C TYR A 51 -9.98 -4.70 -7.92
N ALA A 52 -11.23 -4.36 -7.60
CA ALA A 52 -11.79 -3.06 -7.96
C ALA A 52 -11.04 -1.92 -7.25
N LEU A 53 -10.67 -0.91 -8.03
CA LEU A 53 -10.00 0.30 -7.56
C LEU A 53 -10.95 1.48 -7.62
N TYR A 54 -10.91 2.34 -6.60
CA TYR A 54 -11.49 3.67 -6.71
C TYR A 54 -10.70 4.49 -7.74
N ALA A 55 -11.42 5.13 -8.66
CA ALA A 55 -10.83 5.79 -9.83
C ALA A 55 -11.44 7.16 -10.15
N GLU A 56 -12.30 7.70 -9.29
CA GLU A 56 -12.97 8.97 -9.58
C GLU A 56 -12.05 10.18 -9.32
N GLY A 57 -12.09 11.15 -10.24
CA GLY A 57 -11.34 12.41 -10.14
C GLY A 57 -9.81 12.26 -10.21
N ASP A 58 -9.10 13.38 -9.99
CA ASP A 58 -7.62 13.42 -10.01
C ASP A 58 -7.01 12.44 -8.97
N LEU A 59 -7.66 12.31 -7.81
CA LEU A 59 -7.26 11.39 -6.75
C LEU A 59 -7.38 9.91 -7.14
N GLY A 60 -8.52 9.52 -7.71
CA GLY A 60 -8.71 8.15 -8.17
C GLY A 60 -7.78 7.80 -9.34
N ALA A 61 -7.55 8.74 -10.26
CA ALA A 61 -6.64 8.54 -11.37
C ALA A 61 -5.19 8.31 -10.91
N ILE A 62 -4.68 9.13 -9.98
CA ILE A 62 -3.31 8.95 -9.46
C ILE A 62 -3.18 7.67 -8.61
N HIS A 63 -4.24 7.30 -7.91
CA HIS A 63 -4.34 6.04 -7.16
C HIS A 63 -4.22 4.82 -8.10
N VAL A 64 -5.03 4.75 -9.16
CA VAL A 64 -4.94 3.69 -10.18
C VAL A 64 -3.56 3.65 -10.82
N PHE A 65 -2.98 4.81 -11.11
CA PHE A 65 -1.62 4.89 -11.63
C PHE A 65 -0.60 4.27 -10.67
N ALA A 66 -0.70 4.56 -9.37
CA ALA A 66 0.19 3.98 -8.36
C ALA A 66 0.10 2.45 -8.34
N HIS A 67 -1.11 1.89 -8.33
CA HIS A 67 -1.33 0.46 -8.47
C HIS A 67 -0.62 -0.14 -9.68
N ARG A 68 -0.88 0.43 -10.86
CA ARG A 68 -0.27 -0.05 -12.10
C ARG A 68 1.25 -0.05 -12.05
N MET A 69 1.86 0.99 -11.47
CA MET A 69 3.32 1.08 -11.37
C MET A 69 3.91 0.07 -10.37
N LEU A 70 3.21 -0.25 -9.30
CA LEU A 70 3.60 -1.32 -8.37
C LEU A 70 3.47 -2.69 -9.05
N ASP A 71 2.34 -2.95 -9.72
CA ASP A 71 2.07 -4.22 -10.40
C ASP A 71 3.06 -4.50 -11.55
N GLU A 72 3.43 -3.46 -12.32
CA GLU A 72 4.41 -3.57 -13.42
C GLU A 72 5.87 -3.53 -12.92
N GLY A 73 6.13 -3.40 -11.62
CA GLY A 73 7.49 -3.25 -11.07
C GLY A 73 8.20 -1.95 -11.48
N ARG A 74 7.45 -0.95 -11.95
CA ARG A 74 7.97 0.34 -12.45
C ARG A 74 8.17 1.33 -11.29
N ILE A 75 8.82 0.87 -10.22
CA ILE A 75 8.95 1.57 -8.92
C ILE A 75 9.48 3.00 -9.08
N ARG A 76 10.60 3.18 -9.80
CA ARG A 76 11.22 4.51 -9.99
C ARG A 76 10.33 5.48 -10.77
N LEU A 77 9.50 4.98 -11.68
CA LEU A 77 8.56 5.81 -12.44
C LEU A 77 7.37 6.20 -11.55
N GLY A 78 6.78 5.22 -10.84
CA GLY A 78 5.71 5.45 -9.87
C GLY A 78 6.09 6.50 -8.83
N HIS A 79 7.22 6.29 -8.14
CA HIS A 79 7.76 7.25 -7.16
C HIS A 79 7.88 8.68 -7.71
N ARG A 80 8.49 8.84 -8.90
CA ARG A 80 8.74 10.17 -9.48
C ARG A 80 7.45 10.89 -9.87
N VAL A 81 6.52 10.18 -10.52
CA VAL A 81 5.27 10.79 -11.00
C VAL A 81 4.36 11.10 -9.83
N LEU A 82 4.15 10.14 -8.92
CA LEU A 82 3.33 10.35 -7.72
C LEU A 82 3.92 11.44 -6.81
N GLY A 83 5.24 11.42 -6.59
CA GLY A 83 5.93 12.45 -5.82
C GLY A 83 5.75 13.86 -6.41
N ARG A 84 5.87 14.01 -7.74
CA ARG A 84 5.62 15.30 -8.41
C ARG A 84 4.16 15.74 -8.28
N TRP A 85 3.23 14.80 -8.39
CA TRP A 85 1.80 15.06 -8.22
C TRP A 85 1.50 15.54 -6.80
N LEU A 86 2.09 14.91 -5.77
CA LEU A 86 1.94 15.27 -4.35
C LEU A 86 2.60 16.61 -3.98
N ALA A 87 3.74 16.96 -4.58
CA ALA A 87 4.57 18.10 -4.16
C ALA A 87 3.85 19.47 -4.13
N HIS A 88 2.77 19.63 -4.90
CA HIS A 88 2.03 20.89 -5.02
C HIS A 88 0.57 20.76 -4.58
N ARG A 89 0.25 19.70 -3.82
CA ARG A 89 -1.13 19.39 -3.42
C ARG A 89 -1.21 19.15 -1.92
N SER A 90 -2.35 19.55 -1.37
CA SER A 90 -2.78 19.19 -0.03
C SER A 90 -4.14 18.53 -0.11
N GLY A 91 -4.37 17.50 0.69
CA GLY A 91 -5.67 16.85 0.78
C GLY A 91 -5.94 16.34 2.18
N ARG A 92 -7.15 15.81 2.36
CA ARG A 92 -7.67 15.23 3.60
C ARG A 92 -8.57 14.05 3.25
N GLY A 93 -8.94 13.27 4.24
CA GLY A 93 -9.81 12.10 4.04
C GLY A 93 -9.02 10.84 3.68
N HIS A 94 -9.71 9.70 3.78
CA HIS A 94 -9.10 8.38 3.62
C HIS A 94 -8.46 8.18 2.24
N HIS A 95 -9.08 8.63 1.15
CA HIS A 95 -8.48 8.52 -0.20
C HIS A 95 -7.14 9.26 -0.31
N TRP A 96 -7.01 10.45 0.28
CA TRP A 96 -5.75 11.19 0.29
C TRP A 96 -4.67 10.45 1.09
N VAL A 97 -5.05 9.92 2.25
CA VAL A 97 -4.16 9.11 3.11
C VAL A 97 -3.70 7.86 2.39
N HIS A 98 -4.60 7.20 1.67
CA HIS A 98 -4.28 6.00 0.91
C HIS A 98 -3.30 6.27 -0.25
N VAL A 99 -3.44 7.41 -0.93
CA VAL A 99 -2.44 7.86 -1.93
C VAL A 99 -1.08 8.13 -1.27
N GLN A 100 -1.05 8.68 -0.05
CA GLN A 100 0.19 8.86 0.70
C GLN A 100 0.78 7.51 1.15
N TRP A 101 -0.05 6.54 1.50
CA TRP A 101 0.37 5.17 1.79
C TRP A 101 1.05 4.52 0.56
N HIS A 102 0.51 4.69 -0.65
CA HIS A 102 1.15 4.24 -1.89
C HIS A 102 2.53 4.88 -2.10
N MET A 103 2.65 6.18 -1.85
CA MET A 103 3.95 6.86 -1.93
C MET A 103 4.95 6.30 -0.91
N ALA A 104 4.50 5.96 0.30
CA ALA A 104 5.35 5.32 1.31
C ALA A 104 5.82 3.93 0.87
N ILE A 105 4.99 3.17 0.15
CA ILE A 105 5.42 1.90 -0.45
C ILE A 105 6.51 2.14 -1.47
N PHE A 106 6.36 3.10 -2.38
CA PHE A 106 7.44 3.44 -3.32
C PHE A 106 8.73 3.87 -2.62
N ASP A 107 8.64 4.61 -1.52
CA ASP A 107 9.78 4.96 -0.68
C ASP A 107 10.47 3.67 -0.16
N LEU A 108 9.69 2.72 0.39
CA LEU A 108 10.20 1.44 0.89
C LEU A 108 10.83 0.54 -0.20
N GLU A 109 10.19 0.42 -1.36
CA GLU A 109 10.72 -0.34 -2.52
C GLU A 109 12.04 0.24 -3.07
N LEU A 110 12.34 1.51 -2.73
CA LEU A 110 13.61 2.17 -3.05
C LEU A 110 14.61 2.18 -1.88
N ASN A 111 14.35 1.39 -0.82
CA ASN A 111 15.12 1.35 0.42
C ASN A 111 15.20 2.71 1.15
N ARG A 112 14.15 3.53 1.04
CA ARG A 112 14.03 4.85 1.66
C ARG A 112 13.10 4.81 2.87
N TRP A 113 13.48 4.02 3.87
CA TRP A 113 12.61 3.77 5.03
C TRP A 113 12.44 5.04 5.89
N GLN A 114 13.41 5.95 5.93
CA GLN A 114 13.29 7.22 6.66
C GLN A 114 12.19 8.10 6.06
N GLU A 115 12.13 8.19 4.74
CA GLU A 115 11.12 8.95 4.00
C GLU A 115 9.74 8.33 4.18
N ALA A 116 9.65 7.00 4.15
CA ALA A 116 8.41 6.28 4.44
C ALA A 116 7.92 6.52 5.87
N LEU A 117 8.83 6.51 6.87
CA LEU A 117 8.51 6.80 8.26
C LEU A 117 8.03 8.24 8.45
N ALA A 118 8.76 9.20 7.87
CA ALA A 118 8.37 10.62 7.92
C ALA A 118 7.00 10.84 7.26
N ARG A 119 6.71 10.14 6.16
CA ARG A 119 5.40 10.17 5.49
C ARG A 119 4.31 9.56 6.35
N PHE A 120 4.58 8.41 6.96
CA PHE A 120 3.67 7.78 7.91
C PHE A 120 3.27 8.77 9.01
N GLN A 121 4.26 9.34 9.70
CA GLN A 121 4.03 10.26 10.82
C GLN A 121 3.27 11.53 10.41
N ARG A 122 3.57 12.06 9.22
CA ARG A 122 2.98 13.31 8.74
C ARG A 122 1.57 13.14 8.17
N HIS A 123 1.29 12.02 7.49
CA HIS A 123 0.09 11.91 6.65
C HIS A 123 -0.82 10.75 7.02
N VAL A 124 -0.27 9.61 7.43
CA VAL A 124 -1.06 8.40 7.73
C VAL A 124 -1.48 8.41 9.19
N GLN A 125 -0.52 8.58 10.09
CA GLN A 125 -0.68 8.56 11.54
C GLN A 125 -1.83 9.47 12.03
N PRO A 126 -1.89 10.77 11.68
CA PRO A 126 -2.86 11.68 12.29
C PRO A 126 -4.31 11.35 11.89
N TYR A 127 -4.51 10.76 10.70
CA TYR A 127 -5.84 10.45 10.18
C TYR A 127 -6.30 9.05 10.58
N ALA A 128 -5.42 8.05 10.45
CA ALA A 128 -5.73 6.66 10.78
C ALA A 128 -6.04 6.47 12.27
N PHE A 129 -5.58 7.37 13.14
CA PHE A 129 -5.85 7.30 14.58
C PHE A 129 -7.02 8.17 15.03
N ALA A 130 -7.40 9.13 14.19
CA ALA A 130 -8.60 9.95 14.40
C ALA A 130 -9.87 9.30 13.83
N THR A 131 -9.72 8.40 12.86
CA THR A 131 -10.84 7.79 12.12
C THR A 131 -10.60 6.30 11.91
N ASP A 132 -11.69 5.54 11.87
CA ASP A 132 -11.63 4.11 11.59
C ASP A 132 -11.45 3.81 10.07
N ASP A 133 -11.66 4.81 9.21
CA ASP A 133 -11.75 4.63 7.74
C ASP A 133 -10.42 4.34 7.05
N ALA A 134 -9.29 4.68 7.69
CA ALA A 134 -7.94 4.38 7.18
C ALA A 134 -7.21 3.34 8.05
N LEU A 135 -7.97 2.58 8.85
CA LEU A 135 -7.39 1.56 9.73
C LEU A 135 -6.51 0.55 8.97
N PRO A 136 -6.82 0.08 7.73
CA PRO A 136 -5.93 -0.84 7.05
C PRO A 136 -4.55 -0.25 6.68
N ASP A 137 -4.46 1.05 6.45
CA ASP A 137 -3.24 1.69 5.96
C ASP A 137 -2.15 1.78 7.05
N ALA A 138 -2.53 2.05 8.30
CA ALA A 138 -1.56 2.26 9.38
C ALA A 138 -0.79 0.99 9.81
N PRO A 139 -1.43 -0.09 10.28
CA PRO A 139 -0.73 -1.30 10.71
C PRO A 139 -0.01 -1.97 9.53
N SER A 140 -0.54 -1.90 8.31
CA SER A 140 0.15 -2.44 7.14
C SER A 140 1.46 -1.69 6.87
N LEU A 141 1.46 -0.35 6.90
CA LEU A 141 2.67 0.43 6.69
C LEU A 141 3.67 0.30 7.85
N LEU A 142 3.19 0.20 9.09
CA LEU A 142 4.05 -0.06 10.25
C LEU A 142 4.76 -1.42 10.17
N TRP A 143 4.07 -2.47 9.70
CA TRP A 143 4.72 -3.75 9.45
C TRP A 143 5.76 -3.68 8.33
N ARG A 144 5.46 -2.99 7.23
CA ARG A 144 6.44 -2.80 6.15
C ARG A 144 7.66 -2.02 6.62
N LEU A 145 7.48 -1.00 7.46
CA LEU A 145 8.56 -0.26 8.11
C LEU A 145 9.36 -1.17 9.04
N ARG A 146 8.72 -1.99 9.87
CA ARG A 146 9.40 -2.95 10.75
C ARG A 146 10.28 -3.93 9.98
N LEU A 147 9.83 -4.37 8.80
CA LEU A 147 10.57 -5.30 7.95
C LEU A 147 11.66 -4.63 7.09
N ALA A 148 11.68 -3.30 6.97
CA ALA A 148 12.62 -2.58 6.09
C ALA A 148 13.62 -1.71 6.85
N ALA A 149 13.21 -1.14 7.99
CA ALA A 149 14.04 -0.29 8.83
C ALA A 149 14.92 -1.16 9.76
N PRO A 150 16.04 -0.61 10.24
CA PRO A 150 16.82 -1.27 11.29
C PRO A 150 15.99 -1.57 12.54
N SER A 151 16.26 -2.69 13.20
CA SER A 151 15.46 -3.19 14.33
C SER A 151 15.45 -2.29 15.58
N TRP A 152 16.40 -1.36 15.70
CA TRP A 152 16.46 -0.38 16.79
C TRP A 152 15.56 0.84 16.58
N ILE A 153 14.90 0.96 15.42
CA ILE A 153 13.95 2.05 15.17
C ILE A 153 12.64 1.77 15.89
N ASP A 154 12.30 2.67 16.80
CA ASP A 154 10.99 2.65 17.46
C ASP A 154 9.91 3.14 16.50
N LEU A 155 8.80 2.40 16.45
CA LEU A 155 7.68 2.64 15.56
C LEU A 155 6.43 2.94 16.37
N PRO A 156 5.59 3.92 15.96
CA PRO A 156 4.44 4.38 16.73
C PRO A 156 3.26 3.40 16.64
N TRP A 157 3.40 2.25 17.30
CA TRP A 157 2.40 1.18 17.30
C TRP A 157 1.22 1.45 18.22
N HIS A 158 1.42 2.23 19.28
CA HIS A 158 0.45 2.34 20.38
C HIS A 158 -0.91 2.85 19.91
N GLU A 159 -0.94 3.88 19.08
CA GLU A 159 -2.19 4.46 18.61
C GLU A 159 -2.87 3.61 17.52
N ALA A 160 -2.09 2.86 16.72
CA ALA A 160 -2.63 1.87 15.80
C ALA A 160 -3.32 0.73 16.57
N TYR A 161 -2.71 0.29 17.66
CA TYR A 161 -3.29 -0.68 18.60
C TYR A 161 -4.59 -0.18 19.24
N GLU A 162 -4.61 1.04 19.77
CA GLU A 162 -5.82 1.62 20.39
C GLU A 162 -6.97 1.77 19.38
N THR A 163 -6.66 2.14 18.14
CA THR A 163 -7.66 2.19 17.06
C THR A 163 -8.18 0.79 16.75
N ALA A 164 -7.28 -0.19 16.59
CA ALA A 164 -7.66 -1.56 16.30
C ALA A 164 -8.59 -2.17 17.36
N ARG A 165 -8.32 -1.93 18.65
CA ARG A 165 -9.18 -2.39 19.75
C ARG A 165 -10.60 -1.82 19.68
N ARG A 166 -10.74 -0.55 19.31
CA ARG A 166 -12.05 0.08 19.13
C ARG A 166 -12.77 -0.51 17.92
N CYS A 167 -12.09 -0.62 16.77
CA CYS A 167 -12.68 -1.12 15.53
C CYS A 167 -13.08 -2.60 15.61
N MET A 168 -12.28 -3.44 16.26
CA MET A 168 -12.52 -4.89 16.37
C MET A 168 -13.89 -5.22 16.98
N ARG A 169 -14.42 -4.36 17.85
CA ARG A 169 -15.76 -4.52 18.47
C ARG A 169 -16.91 -4.04 17.59
N ARG A 170 -16.63 -3.20 16.58
CA ARG A 170 -17.63 -2.47 15.80
C ARG A 170 -17.94 -3.10 14.45
N THR A 171 -16.97 -3.77 13.83
CA THR A 171 -17.13 -4.37 12.50
C THR A 171 -16.73 -5.84 12.49
N ARG A 172 -17.39 -6.63 11.64
CA ARG A 172 -17.02 -8.02 11.34
C ARG A 172 -16.45 -8.19 9.92
N ASP A 173 -16.14 -7.09 9.23
CA ASP A 173 -15.50 -7.14 7.93
C ASP A 173 -14.17 -7.92 8.02
N PRO A 174 -14.00 -9.03 7.27
CA PRO A 174 -12.81 -9.89 7.39
C PRO A 174 -11.50 -9.16 7.11
N TYR A 175 -11.50 -8.20 6.17
CA TYR A 175 -10.30 -7.46 5.79
C TYR A 175 -9.90 -6.46 6.87
N VAL A 176 -10.87 -5.76 7.45
CA VAL A 176 -10.63 -4.88 8.61
C VAL A 176 -10.19 -5.68 9.83
N GLN A 177 -10.79 -6.86 10.07
CA GLN A 177 -10.36 -7.75 11.15
C GLN A 177 -8.91 -8.21 10.99
N LEU A 178 -8.48 -8.55 9.77
CA LEU A 178 -7.07 -8.89 9.48
C LEU A 178 -6.11 -7.77 9.87
N HIS A 179 -6.48 -6.52 9.59
CA HIS A 179 -5.65 -5.35 9.93
C HIS A 179 -5.68 -5.02 11.43
N ASN A 180 -6.79 -5.31 12.13
CA ASN A 180 -6.81 -5.25 13.58
C ASN A 180 -5.83 -6.27 14.20
N LEU A 181 -5.81 -7.50 13.68
CA LEU A 181 -4.88 -8.54 14.12
C LEU A 181 -3.43 -8.15 13.86
N LEU A 182 -3.13 -7.52 12.73
CA LEU A 182 -1.81 -6.95 12.45
C LEU A 182 -1.38 -5.95 13.54
N ALA A 183 -2.27 -5.06 13.98
CA ALA A 183 -1.96 -4.09 15.03
C ALA A 183 -1.71 -4.76 16.39
N LEU A 184 -2.52 -5.76 16.76
CA LEU A 184 -2.33 -6.53 18.00
C LEU A 184 -0.98 -7.27 18.02
N ALA A 185 -0.66 -7.97 16.92
CA ALA A 185 0.62 -8.64 16.77
C ALA A 185 1.79 -7.66 16.71
N GLY A 186 1.55 -6.47 16.14
CA GLY A 186 2.47 -5.36 16.10
C GLY A 186 3.03 -4.99 17.48
N VAL A 187 2.16 -4.88 18.49
CA VAL A 187 2.55 -4.58 19.88
C VAL A 187 2.83 -5.82 20.74
N GLY A 188 2.71 -7.03 20.18
CA GLY A 188 2.91 -8.27 20.93
C GLY A 188 1.78 -8.59 21.92
N ASP A 189 0.55 -8.13 21.70
CA ASP A 189 -0.60 -8.44 22.56
C ASP A 189 -1.13 -9.86 22.30
N LEU A 190 -0.37 -10.85 22.79
CA LEU A 190 -0.70 -12.27 22.67
C LEU A 190 -2.04 -12.61 23.33
N ALA A 191 -2.38 -11.94 24.43
CA ALA A 191 -3.63 -12.20 25.15
C ALA A 191 -4.86 -11.82 24.33
N SER A 192 -4.82 -10.69 23.60
CA SER A 192 -5.91 -10.31 22.69
C SER A 192 -5.99 -11.22 21.48
N LEU A 193 -4.85 -11.66 20.93
CA LEU A 193 -4.81 -12.63 19.83
C LEU A 193 -5.39 -13.99 20.24
N ASP A 194 -5.02 -14.48 21.43
CA ASP A 194 -5.54 -15.74 22.00
C ASP A 194 -7.04 -15.66 22.23
N ARG A 195 -7.55 -14.54 22.78
CA ARG A 195 -8.99 -14.32 22.92
C ARG A 195 -9.70 -14.32 21.57
N TRP A 196 -9.16 -13.61 20.59
CA TRP A 196 -9.74 -13.57 19.25
C TRP A 196 -9.82 -14.98 18.64
N LEU A 197 -8.78 -15.80 18.78
CA LEU A 197 -8.76 -17.18 18.28
C LEU A 197 -9.81 -18.10 18.95
N VAL A 198 -10.13 -17.86 20.23
CA VAL A 198 -11.18 -18.60 20.96
C VAL A 198 -12.58 -18.12 20.55
N ASP A 199 -12.75 -16.82 20.29
CA ASP A 199 -14.05 -16.21 19.94
C ASP A 199 -14.38 -16.29 18.44
N ALA A 200 -13.36 -16.50 17.60
CA ALA A 200 -13.45 -16.66 16.14
C ALA A 200 -14.25 -17.87 15.59
N PRO A 201 -14.68 -18.92 16.33
CA PRO A 201 -15.47 -20.02 15.77
C PRO A 201 -16.78 -19.61 15.09
N SER A 202 -17.21 -18.35 15.24
CA SER A 202 -18.43 -17.79 14.65
C SER A 202 -18.22 -16.97 13.37
N LEU A 203 -17.09 -17.12 12.66
CA LEU A 203 -16.97 -16.74 11.25
C LEU A 203 -17.38 -17.91 10.32
N ASP A 204 -18.49 -18.57 10.69
CA ASP A 204 -19.45 -19.36 9.90
C ASP A 204 -18.93 -20.33 8.81
N GLY A 205 -17.78 -20.98 9.02
CA GLY A 205 -17.30 -22.06 8.13
C GLY A 205 -17.09 -21.64 6.67
N ASN A 206 -17.06 -20.34 6.39
CA ASN A 206 -16.80 -19.80 5.06
C ASN A 206 -15.30 -19.63 4.85
N HIS A 207 -14.90 -19.59 3.58
CA HIS A 207 -13.49 -19.53 3.19
C HIS A 207 -12.75 -18.33 3.81
N ALA A 208 -13.39 -17.16 3.95
CA ALA A 208 -12.76 -15.97 4.51
C ALA A 208 -12.48 -16.13 6.02
N GLY A 209 -13.39 -16.74 6.77
CA GLY A 209 -13.21 -17.06 8.19
C GLY A 209 -12.02 -18.00 8.43
N SER A 210 -11.91 -19.07 7.64
CA SER A 210 -10.77 -20.01 7.74
C SER A 210 -9.43 -19.35 7.42
N LEU A 211 -9.38 -18.49 6.38
CA LEU A 211 -8.16 -17.76 6.05
C LEU A 211 -7.78 -16.76 7.15
N LEU A 212 -8.76 -16.04 7.71
CA LEU A 212 -8.52 -15.10 8.79
C LEU A 212 -8.03 -15.81 10.06
N TRP A 213 -8.59 -16.98 10.37
CA TRP A 213 -8.14 -17.80 11.49
C TRP A 213 -6.70 -18.27 11.31
N SER A 214 -6.33 -18.79 10.13
CA SER A 214 -4.96 -19.20 9.85
C SER A 214 -3.99 -18.01 9.90
N MET A 215 -4.37 -16.84 9.37
CA MET A 215 -3.60 -15.61 9.54
C MET A 215 -3.45 -15.19 11.01
N ALA A 216 -4.50 -15.29 11.82
CA ALA A 216 -4.43 -14.97 13.24
C ALA A 216 -3.46 -15.90 13.99
N GLN A 217 -3.46 -17.20 13.68
CA GLN A 217 -2.48 -18.15 14.21
C GLN A 217 -1.06 -17.79 13.81
N GLY A 218 -0.84 -17.47 12.53
CA GLY A 218 0.46 -17.04 12.03
C GLY A 218 0.97 -15.77 12.70
N LEU A 219 0.12 -14.75 12.83
CA LEU A 219 0.46 -13.49 13.50
C LEU A 219 0.76 -13.68 14.99
N ARG A 220 -0.02 -14.52 15.67
CA ARG A 220 0.19 -14.88 17.08
C ARG A 220 1.49 -15.65 17.29
N ALA A 221 1.80 -16.61 16.41
CA ALA A 221 3.06 -17.32 16.44
C ALA A 221 4.25 -16.39 16.16
N TYR A 222 4.13 -15.51 15.16
CA TYR A 222 5.16 -14.54 14.80
C TYR A 222 5.47 -13.58 15.96
N ALA A 223 4.43 -13.04 16.59
CA ALA A 223 4.57 -12.16 17.76
C ALA A 223 5.21 -12.86 18.97
N ALA A 224 5.04 -14.18 19.09
CA ALA A 224 5.65 -15.00 20.14
C ALA A 224 7.08 -15.47 19.80
N GLY A 225 7.62 -15.12 18.63
CA GLY A 225 8.91 -15.62 18.14
C GLY A 225 8.90 -17.08 17.67
N ALA A 226 7.73 -17.69 17.54
CA ALA A 226 7.55 -19.05 17.02
C ALA A 226 7.50 -19.05 15.48
N TYR A 227 8.61 -18.63 14.86
CA TYR A 227 8.66 -18.29 13.44
C TYR A 227 8.38 -19.49 12.51
N ALA A 228 8.80 -20.70 12.87
CA ALA A 228 8.50 -21.90 12.09
C ALA A 228 6.99 -22.18 12.02
N GLN A 229 6.28 -22.05 13.15
CA GLN A 229 4.82 -22.17 13.21
C GLN A 229 4.13 -21.03 12.46
N ALA A 230 4.67 -19.81 12.57
CA ALA A 230 4.16 -18.67 11.82
C ALA A 230 4.24 -18.92 10.30
N ALA A 231 5.38 -19.42 9.82
CA ALA A 231 5.58 -19.74 8.41
C ALA A 231 4.57 -20.77 7.90
N LEU A 232 4.30 -21.84 8.67
CA LEU A 232 3.30 -22.86 8.28
C LEU A 232 1.91 -22.24 8.09
N HIS A 233 1.43 -21.46 9.05
CA HIS A 233 0.11 -20.83 8.97
C HIS A 233 0.03 -19.77 7.87
N PHE A 234 1.07 -18.96 7.70
CA PHE A 234 1.12 -18.01 6.59
C PHE A 234 1.13 -18.73 5.23
N GLY A 235 1.89 -19.82 5.08
CA GLY A 235 1.95 -20.61 3.85
C GLY A 235 0.60 -21.19 3.41
N GLU A 236 -0.29 -21.52 4.36
CA GLU A 236 -1.65 -21.96 4.06
C GLU A 236 -2.56 -20.82 3.57
N ALA A 237 -2.44 -19.64 4.19
CA ALA A 237 -3.40 -18.55 3.99
C ALA A 237 -3.00 -17.57 2.87
N VAL A 238 -1.72 -17.19 2.79
CA VAL A 238 -1.20 -16.16 1.89
C VAL A 238 -1.59 -16.38 0.42
N PRO A 239 -1.50 -17.59 -0.16
CA PRO A 239 -1.86 -17.81 -1.57
C PRO A 239 -3.32 -17.48 -1.90
N ARG A 240 -4.19 -17.45 -0.89
CA ARG A 240 -5.64 -17.22 -1.02
C ARG A 240 -6.10 -15.97 -0.27
N ILE A 241 -5.18 -15.21 0.33
CA ILE A 241 -5.51 -14.11 1.26
C ILE A 241 -6.37 -13.04 0.61
N ALA A 242 -6.21 -12.88 -0.69
CA ALA A 242 -6.90 -11.89 -1.48
C ALA A 242 -8.43 -12.18 -1.60
N LEU A 243 -8.87 -13.41 -1.26
CA LEU A 243 -10.30 -13.74 -1.05
C LEU A 243 -10.93 -13.02 0.16
N ILE A 244 -10.12 -12.54 1.11
CA ILE A 244 -10.56 -11.70 2.23
C ILE A 244 -10.83 -10.26 1.76
N GLY A 245 -10.12 -9.80 0.74
CA GLY A 245 -10.22 -8.45 0.18
C GLY A 245 -8.86 -7.80 -0.03
N GLY A 246 -8.88 -6.49 -0.33
CA GLY A 246 -7.69 -5.69 -0.60
C GLY A 246 -7.10 -5.89 -1.99
N SER A 247 -6.35 -4.89 -2.43
CA SER A 247 -5.57 -4.93 -3.67
C SER A 247 -4.32 -5.80 -3.55
N ARG A 248 -3.69 -6.12 -4.69
CA ARG A 248 -2.38 -6.79 -4.75
C ARG A 248 -1.32 -6.04 -3.95
N ALA A 249 -1.26 -4.71 -4.08
CA ALA A 249 -0.31 -3.87 -3.35
C ALA A 249 -0.50 -3.95 -1.83
N GLN A 250 -1.74 -4.09 -1.34
CA GLN A 250 -1.99 -4.29 0.08
C GLN A 250 -1.62 -5.72 0.51
N ASN A 251 -1.98 -6.71 -0.29
CA ASN A 251 -1.80 -8.12 0.04
C ASN A 251 -0.34 -8.60 -0.04
N SER A 252 0.54 -7.90 -0.78
CA SER A 252 1.98 -8.23 -0.81
C SER A 252 2.68 -8.08 0.53
N LEU A 253 2.05 -7.43 1.53
CA LEU A 253 2.56 -7.43 2.89
C LEU A 253 2.58 -8.86 3.48
N PHE A 254 1.54 -9.65 3.21
CA PHE A 254 1.41 -10.98 3.80
C PHE A 254 2.41 -11.96 3.18
N GLU A 255 2.75 -11.79 1.90
CA GLU A 255 3.88 -12.47 1.24
C GLU A 255 5.19 -12.15 1.98
N ARG A 256 5.47 -10.87 2.24
CA ARG A 256 6.67 -10.45 2.98
C ARG A 256 6.71 -10.93 4.43
N LEU A 257 5.56 -11.03 5.11
CA LEU A 257 5.48 -11.59 6.47
C LEU A 257 5.79 -13.08 6.48
N HIS A 258 5.34 -13.81 5.46
CA HIS A 258 5.64 -15.23 5.28
C HIS A 258 7.14 -15.44 5.04
N GLU A 259 7.73 -14.70 4.11
CA GLU A 259 9.17 -14.73 3.83
C GLU A 259 9.99 -14.43 5.09
N SER A 260 9.65 -13.36 5.80
CA SER A 260 10.33 -12.99 7.05
C SER A 260 10.22 -14.10 8.12
N ALA A 261 9.07 -14.78 8.23
CA ALA A 261 8.92 -15.90 9.16
C ALA A 261 9.84 -17.07 8.81
N ILE A 262 10.01 -17.39 7.52
CA ILE A 262 10.93 -18.43 7.05
C ILE A 262 12.38 -18.04 7.40
N GLU A 263 12.79 -16.82 7.06
CA GLU A 263 14.15 -16.33 7.31
C GLU A 263 14.53 -16.41 8.80
N HIS A 264 13.61 -16.01 9.70
CA HIS A 264 13.85 -16.09 11.15
C HIS A 264 13.88 -17.54 11.66
N ALA A 265 13.05 -18.43 11.10
CA ALA A 265 13.07 -19.85 11.45
C ALA A 265 14.40 -20.50 11.07
N GLU A 266 14.90 -20.22 9.86
CA GLU A 266 16.19 -20.73 9.37
C GLU A 266 17.36 -20.20 10.20
N ALA A 267 17.38 -18.89 10.52
CA ALA A 267 18.40 -18.30 11.37
C ALA A 267 18.45 -18.95 12.77
N THR A 268 17.29 -19.28 13.34
CA THR A 268 17.19 -19.96 14.64
C THR A 268 17.77 -21.37 14.59
N LEU A 269 17.48 -22.12 13.51
CA LEU A 269 18.01 -23.47 13.30
C LEU A 269 19.53 -23.44 13.10
N GLN A 270 20.04 -22.50 12.30
CA GLN A 270 21.47 -22.35 12.07
C GLN A 270 22.21 -22.06 13.37
N PHE A 271 21.70 -21.11 14.18
CA PHE A 271 22.28 -20.80 15.49
C PHE A 271 22.33 -22.02 16.42
N HIS A 272 21.30 -22.86 16.41
CA HIS A 272 21.29 -24.09 17.20
C HIS A 272 22.34 -25.11 16.71
N ASN A 273 22.45 -25.29 15.39
CA ASN A 273 23.43 -26.19 14.78
C ASN A 273 24.87 -25.76 15.08
N ASP A 274 25.16 -24.46 14.96
CA ASP A 274 26.50 -23.91 15.26
C ASP A 274 26.90 -24.15 16.72
N ARG A 275 25.94 -24.07 17.64
CA ARG A 275 26.15 -24.36 19.06
C ARG A 275 26.37 -25.84 19.38
N LEU A 276 25.82 -26.74 18.58
CA LEU A 276 26.06 -28.19 18.72
C LEU A 276 27.41 -28.60 18.12
N ALA A 277 27.91 -27.83 17.15
CA ALA A 277 29.19 -28.08 16.48
C ALA A 277 30.41 -27.50 17.22
N ALA A 278 30.21 -26.58 18.16
CA ALA A 278 31.23 -25.94 18.99
C ALA A 278 31.46 -26.66 20.32
#